data_AF-A0A2P8EBE1-F1
#
_entry.id   AF-A0A2P8EBE1-F1
#
_cell.length_a   1.000
_cell.length_b   1.000
_cell.length_c   1.000
_cell.angle_alpha   90.00
_cell.angle_beta   90.00
_cell.angle_gamma   90.00
#
_symmetry.space_group_name_H-M   'P 1'
#
loop_
_entity.id
_entity.type
_entity.pdbx_description
1 polymer ?
#
loop_
_entity_poly.entity_id
_entity_poly.type
_entity_poly.pdbx_seq_one_letter_code
_entity_poly.pdbx_strand_id
1 'polypeptide(L)'
;MGVGAELNTLADLHTTFKNKAEDAESIKTEVDKGLSSAVWTGKYSEDFRNSWEDYKKNLDTLREALNGAAEDVKTNHNNIAEATGEPDRI
;
A
#
# COMPACT_ATOMS: atom_id res chain seq x y z
N MET A 1 -10.58 2.72 -27.84
CA MET A 1 -9.45 2.81 -26.90
C MET A 1 -8.54 1.63 -27.22
N GLY A 2 -7.23 1.85 -27.36
CA GLY A 2 -6.28 0.80 -27.76
C GLY A 2 -5.69 0.10 -26.54
N VAL A 3 -5.26 -1.14 -26.69
CA VAL A 3 -4.75 -2.00 -25.62
C VAL A 3 -3.63 -1.33 -24.81
N GLY A 4 -2.70 -0.62 -25.46
CA GLY A 4 -1.66 0.13 -24.76
C GLY A 4 -2.17 1.21 -23.80
N ALA A 5 -3.33 1.82 -24.04
CA ALA A 5 -3.93 2.75 -23.08
C ALA A 5 -4.45 2.02 -21.83
N GLU A 6 -4.99 0.82 -21.99
CA GLU A 6 -5.44 -0.03 -20.89
C GLU A 6 -4.25 -0.56 -20.07
N LEU A 7 -3.16 -0.99 -20.73
CA LEU A 7 -1.92 -1.36 -20.06
C LEU A 7 -1.34 -0.21 -19.23
N ASN A 8 -1.30 1.01 -19.77
CA ASN A 8 -0.85 2.17 -19.00
C ASN A 8 -1.70 2.39 -17.74
N THR A 9 -3.02 2.28 -17.83
CA THR A 9 -3.89 2.44 -16.64
C THR A 9 -3.67 1.34 -15.60
N LEU A 10 -3.33 0.12 -16.02
CA LEU A 10 -2.98 -0.97 -15.11
C LEU A 10 -1.60 -0.73 -14.46
N ALA A 11 -0.63 -0.22 -15.20
CA ALA A 11 0.68 0.16 -14.66
C ALA A 11 0.58 1.29 -13.61
N ASP A 12 -0.24 2.30 -13.88
CA ASP A 12 -0.53 3.39 -12.94
C ASP A 12 -1.22 2.87 -11.67
N LEU A 13 -2.17 1.94 -11.83
CA LEU A 13 -2.88 1.33 -10.71
C LEU A 13 -1.94 0.47 -9.84
N HIS A 14 -1.09 -0.34 -10.46
CA HIS A 14 -0.05 -1.11 -9.78
C HIS A 14 0.86 -0.20 -8.95
N THR A 15 1.37 0.88 -9.57
CA THR A 15 2.21 1.87 -8.89
C THR A 15 1.49 2.52 -7.72
N THR A 16 0.21 2.87 -7.90
CA THR A 16 -0.61 3.44 -6.83
C THR A 16 -0.73 2.50 -5.63
N PHE A 17 -1.00 1.20 -5.86
CA PHE A 17 -1.10 0.22 -4.79
C PHE A 17 0.24 0.02 -4.06
N LYS A 18 1.36 -0.05 -4.78
CA LYS A 18 2.71 -0.15 -4.18
C LYS A 18 3.00 1.06 -3.30
N ASN A 19 2.80 2.27 -3.82
CA ASN A 19 3.07 3.50 -3.08
C ASN A 19 2.19 3.59 -1.81
N LYS A 20 0.91 3.23 -1.90
CA LYS A 20 0.01 3.27 -0.73
C LYS A 20 0.34 2.20 0.31
N ALA A 21 0.86 1.05 -0.11
CA ALA A 21 1.36 0.03 0.82
C ALA A 21 2.60 0.53 1.59
N GLU A 22 3.49 1.28 0.93
CA GLU A 22 4.66 1.92 1.55
C GLU A 22 4.26 3.07 2.48
N ASP A 23 3.27 3.88 2.10
CA ASP A 23 2.71 4.92 2.96
C ASP A 23 2.15 4.32 4.26
N ALA A 24 1.43 3.19 4.18
CA ALA A 24 0.87 2.52 5.36
C ALA A 24 1.98 2.06 6.34
N GLU A 25 3.07 1.50 5.82
CA GLU A 25 4.23 1.11 6.63
C GLU A 25 4.95 2.33 7.23
N SER A 26 5.06 3.41 6.46
CA SER A 26 5.72 4.64 6.88
C SER A 26 4.94 5.29 8.03
N ILE A 27 3.62 5.40 7.91
CA ILE A 27 2.74 5.90 8.99
C ILE A 27 2.97 5.09 10.28
N LYS A 28 2.94 3.75 10.17
CA LYS A 28 3.18 2.87 11.32
C LYS A 28 4.53 3.14 11.98
N THR A 29 5.59 3.17 11.18
CA THR A 29 6.98 3.33 11.65
C THR A 29 7.21 4.71 12.27
N GLU A 30 6.73 5.77 11.64
CA GLU A 30 6.93 7.14 12.11
C GLU A 30 6.15 7.41 13.40
N VAL A 31 4.92 6.91 13.51
CA VAL A 31 4.12 7.04 14.74
C VAL A 31 4.73 6.22 15.87
N ASP A 32 5.16 4.98 15.63
CA ASP A 32 5.85 4.17 16.66
C ASP A 32 7.10 4.88 17.18
N LYS A 33 7.93 5.42 16.28
CA LYS A 33 9.12 6.20 16.63
C LYS A 33 8.76 7.46 17.43
N GLY A 34 7.69 8.16 17.06
CA GLY A 34 7.18 9.32 17.79
C GLY A 34 6.74 8.98 19.21
N LEU A 35 5.96 7.90 19.36
CA LEU A 35 5.46 7.43 20.65
C LEU A 35 6.58 6.96 21.58
N SER A 36 7.63 6.34 21.04
CA SER A 36 8.78 5.85 21.81
C SER A 36 9.76 6.96 22.22
N SER A 37 9.81 8.06 21.46
CA SER A 37 10.76 9.17 21.69
C SER A 37 10.20 10.29 22.55
N ALA A 38 8.87 10.42 22.66
CA ALA A 38 8.22 11.49 23.41
C ALA A 38 7.79 11.04 24.82
N VAL A 39 8.12 11.83 25.83
CA VAL A 39 7.53 11.71 27.18
C VAL A 39 6.16 12.39 27.17
N TRP A 40 5.17 11.68 26.62
CA TRP A 40 3.77 12.12 26.57
C TRP A 40 2.91 11.30 27.52
N THR A 41 2.49 11.91 28.64
CA THR A 41 1.77 11.26 29.74
C THR A 41 0.36 11.87 29.93
N GLY A 42 -0.54 11.10 30.56
CA GLY A 42 -1.91 11.51 30.84
C GLY A 42 -2.95 10.74 30.03
N LYS A 43 -4.22 10.91 30.39
CA LYS A 43 -5.35 10.12 29.86
C LYS A 43 -5.35 9.97 28.35
N TYR A 44 -5.19 11.05 27.60
CA TYR A 44 -5.24 11.01 26.13
C TYR A 44 -4.04 10.27 25.51
N SER A 45 -2.90 10.25 26.19
CA SER A 45 -1.72 9.55 25.69
C SER A 45 -1.82 8.04 25.91
N GLU A 46 -2.49 7.62 26.99
CA GLU A 46 -2.86 6.23 27.24
C GLU A 46 -3.96 5.76 26.29
N ASP A 47 -5.04 6.53 26.16
CA ASP A 47 -6.16 6.25 25.27
C ASP A 47 -5.68 6.09 23.80
N PHE A 48 -4.77 6.97 23.36
CA PHE A 48 -4.17 6.86 22.03
C PHE A 48 -3.28 5.62 21.89
N ARG A 49 -2.34 5.38 22.82
CA ARG A 49 -1.46 4.20 22.75
C ARG A 49 -2.23 2.88 22.74
N ASN A 50 -3.32 2.80 23.49
CA ASN A 50 -4.20 1.64 23.47
C ASN A 50 -4.86 1.46 22.10
N SER A 51 -5.42 2.52 21.53
CA SER A 51 -6.07 2.48 20.21
C SER A 51 -5.06 2.24 19.07
N TRP A 52 -3.81 2.68 19.26
CA TRP A 52 -2.75 2.56 18.27
C TRP A 52 -2.39 1.11 17.96
N GLU A 53 -2.49 0.19 18.93
CA GLU A 53 -2.28 -1.24 18.68
C GLU A 53 -3.25 -1.81 17.62
N ASP A 54 -4.52 -1.40 17.67
CA ASP A 54 -5.53 -1.79 16.67
C ASP A 54 -5.26 -1.12 15.32
N TYR A 55 -4.89 0.17 15.33
CA TYR A 55 -4.57 0.91 14.11
C TYR A 55 -3.36 0.31 13.38
N LYS A 56 -2.32 -0.11 14.10
CA LYS A 56 -1.16 -0.81 13.52
C LYS A 56 -1.58 -2.07 12.78
N LYS A 57 -2.42 -2.90 13.43
CA LYS A 57 -2.92 -4.13 12.80
C LYS A 57 -3.74 -3.84 11.55
N ASN A 58 -4.55 -2.78 11.56
CA ASN A 58 -5.32 -2.35 10.40
C ASN A 58 -4.41 -1.84 9.27
N LEU A 59 -3.33 -1.12 9.60
CA LEU A 59 -2.33 -0.68 8.61
C LEU A 59 -1.58 -1.87 8.01
N ASP A 60 -1.22 -2.88 8.81
CA ASP A 60 -0.61 -4.12 8.30
C ASP A 60 -1.58 -4.85 7.35
N THR A 61 -2.84 -4.99 7.74
CA THR A 61 -3.89 -5.61 6.90
C THR A 61 -4.09 -4.84 5.59
N LEU A 62 -4.12 -3.50 5.65
CA LEU A 62 -4.23 -2.65 4.48
C LEU A 62 -3.02 -2.81 3.55
N ARG A 63 -1.81 -2.82 4.12
CA ARG A 63 -0.56 -3.03 3.37
C ARG A 63 -0.56 -4.40 2.69
N GLU A 64 -0.99 -5.46 3.36
CA GLU A 64 -1.10 -6.80 2.76
C GLU A 64 -2.10 -6.82 1.60
N ALA A 65 -3.29 -6.23 1.79
CA ALA A 65 -4.31 -6.15 0.76
C ALA A 65 -3.84 -5.35 -0.48
N LEU A 66 -3.16 -4.22 -0.27
CA LEU A 66 -2.61 -3.39 -1.34
C LEU A 66 -1.50 -4.12 -2.11
N ASN A 67 -0.59 -4.82 -1.42
CA ASN A 67 0.44 -5.61 -2.10
C ASN A 67 -0.18 -6.79 -2.87
N GLY A 68 -1.18 -7.48 -2.31
CA GLY A 68 -1.89 -8.55 -3.01
C GLY A 68 -2.59 -8.04 -4.28
N ALA A 69 -3.26 -6.89 -4.19
CA ALA A 69 -3.88 -6.25 -5.35
C ALA A 69 -2.86 -5.79 -6.39
N ALA A 70 -1.69 -5.29 -5.98
CA ALA A 70 -0.62 -4.92 -6.90
C ALA A 70 -0.13 -6.15 -7.70
N GLU A 71 0.14 -7.27 -7.05
CA GLU A 71 0.58 -8.49 -7.73
C GLU A 71 -0.47 -9.03 -8.72
N ASP A 72 -1.76 -8.92 -8.38
CA ASP A 72 -2.85 -9.29 -9.29
C ASP A 72 -2.91 -8.37 -10.53
N VAL A 73 -2.84 -7.05 -10.32
CA VAL A 73 -2.80 -6.07 -11.42
C VAL A 73 -1.59 -6.29 -12.33
N LYS A 74 -0.42 -6.57 -11.76
CA LYS A 74 0.79 -6.91 -12.51
C LYS A 74 0.60 -8.16 -13.35
N THR A 75 0.03 -9.21 -12.77
CA THR A 75 -0.28 -10.45 -13.47
C THR A 75 -1.22 -10.19 -14.64
N ASN A 76 -2.30 -9.44 -14.41
CA ASN A 76 -3.26 -9.08 -15.45
C ASN A 76 -2.63 -8.24 -16.57
N HIS A 77 -1.84 -7.22 -16.22
CA HIS A 77 -1.11 -6.39 -17.17
C HIS A 77 -0.23 -7.24 -18.09
N ASN A 78 0.58 -8.12 -17.51
CA ASN A 78 1.53 -8.93 -18.27
C ASN A 78 0.83 -9.98 -19.15
N ASN A 79 -0.28 -10.56 -18.69
CA ASN A 79 -1.09 -11.47 -19.49
C ASN A 79 -1.73 -10.76 -20.70
N ILE A 80 -2.22 -9.53 -20.53
CA ILE A 80 -2.78 -8.73 -21.62
C ILE A 80 -1.68 -8.38 -22.62
N ALA A 81 -0.55 -7.86 -22.16
CA ALA A 81 0.58 -7.49 -23.02
C ALA A 81 1.07 -8.68 -23.86
N GLU A 82 1.17 -9.86 -23.24
CA GLU A 82 1.53 -11.09 -23.96
C GLU A 82 0.47 -11.50 -25.00
N ALA A 83 -0.80 -11.48 -24.64
CA ALA A 83 -1.90 -11.86 -25.55
C ALA A 83 -2.04 -10.92 -26.75
N THR A 84 -1.66 -9.65 -26.59
CA THR A 84 -1.78 -8.62 -27.64
C THR A 84 -0.46 -8.33 -28.37
N GLY A 85 0.63 -8.96 -27.94
CA GLY A 85 1.96 -8.78 -28.54
C GLY A 85 2.62 -7.45 -28.18
N GLU A 86 2.15 -6.78 -27.12
CA GLU A 86 2.79 -5.56 -26.62
C GLU A 86 4.03 -5.91 -25.78
N PRO A 87 5.14 -5.16 -25.96
CA PRO A 87 6.39 -5.43 -25.24
C PRO A 87 6.39 -4.91 -23.80
N ASP A 88 5.47 -4.02 -23.44
CA ASP A 88 5.42 -3.39 -22.11
C ASP A 88 4.95 -4.38 -21.05
N ARG A 89 5.82 -4.62 -20.06
CA ARG A 89 5.58 -5.52 -18.92
C ARG A 89 6.06 -4.82 -17.64
N ILE A 90 5.34 -5.02 -16.54
CA ILE A 90 5.65 -4.48 -15.20
C ILE A 90 5.92 -5.60 -14.19
#